data_AF-A0A920R0F5-F1
#
_entry.id   AF-A0A920R0F5-F1
#
_cell.length_a   1.000
_cell.length_b   1.000
_cell.length_c   1.000
_cell.angle_alpha   90.00
_cell.angle_beta   90.00
_cell.angle_gamma   90.00
#
_symmetry.space_group_name_H-M   'P 1'
#
loop_
_entity.id
_entity.type
_entity.pdbx_description
1 polymer ?
#
loop_
_entity_poly.entity_id
_entity_poly.type
_entity_poly.pdbx_seq_one_letter_code
_entity_poly.pdbx_strand_id
1 'polypeptide(L)' 'MTIVCGDSHTSTHGAFGSLAFGIGTSEVEHVLATQTLRQRKPQTMEVRFNGELKQGVTAKDMILQQSERWVPLVDRLCD' A
#
# COMPACT_ATOMS: atom_id res chain seq x y z
N MET A 1 11.67 7.58 1.10
CA MET A 1 11.26 7.79 2.50
C MET A 1 10.39 6.62 2.93
N THR A 2 10.53 6.14 4.17
CA THR A 2 9.68 5.08 4.73
C THR A 2 8.77 5.68 5.81
N ILE A 3 7.48 5.40 5.76
CA ILE A 3 6.48 5.94 6.69
C ILE A 3 5.68 4.79 7.29
N VAL A 4 5.70 4.66 8.61
CA VAL A 4 4.95 3.62 9.32
C VAL A 4 4.17 4.23 10.48
N CYS A 5 2.95 3.77 10.69
CA CYS A 5 2.07 4.24 11.76
C CYS A 5 1.08 3.14 12.15
N GLY A 6 0.48 3.25 13.33
CA GLY A 6 -0.58 2.37 13.82
C GLY A 6 -1.93 2.50 13.12
N ASP A 7 -1.95 2.98 11.87
CA ASP A 7 -3.15 3.21 11.07
C ASP A 7 -3.10 2.42 9.75
N SER A 8 -4.22 1.80 9.38
CA SER A 8 -4.31 0.95 8.19
C SER A 8 -4.25 1.74 6.86
N HIS A 9 -4.58 3.04 6.88
CA HIS A 9 -4.55 3.92 5.72
C HIS A 9 -3.20 4.63 5.55
N THR A 10 -2.19 4.29 6.36
CA THR A 10 -0.81 4.81 6.22
C THR A 10 -0.29 4.67 4.79
N SER A 11 -0.72 3.63 4.06
CA SER A 11 -0.43 3.40 2.63
C SER A 11 -0.79 4.56 1.70
N THR A 12 -1.68 5.46 2.11
CA THR A 12 -2.03 6.69 1.37
C THR A 12 -0.80 7.54 1.06
N HIS A 13 0.20 7.57 1.95
CA HIS A 13 1.44 8.31 1.72
C HIS A 13 2.29 7.74 0.58
N GLY A 14 1.99 6.52 0.12
CA GLY A 14 2.59 5.93 -1.07
C GLY A 14 2.36 6.77 -2.34
N ALA A 15 1.30 7.58 -2.39
CA ALA A 15 1.07 8.54 -3.47
C ALA A 15 2.21 9.56 -3.65
N PHE A 16 3.01 9.79 -2.60
CA PHE A 16 4.20 10.66 -2.63
C PHE A 16 5.50 9.91 -2.94
N GLY A 17 5.43 8.67 -3.45
CA GLY A 17 6.61 7.85 -3.73
C GLY A 17 7.33 7.32 -2.49
N SER A 18 6.61 7.22 -1.36
CA SER A 18 7.14 6.67 -0.11
C SER A 18 6.80 5.18 0.04
N LEU A 19 7.65 4.44 0.76
CA LEU A 19 7.30 3.10 1.23
C LEU A 19 6.47 3.26 2.52
N ALA A 20 5.15 3.19 2.41
CA ALA A 20 4.25 3.48 3.51
C ALA A 20 3.28 2.33 3.81
N PHE A 21 3.23 1.89 5.07
CA PHE A 21 2.38 0.79 5.51
C PHE A 21 2.03 0.90 6.99
N GLY A 22 0.88 0.35 7.36
CA GLY A 22 0.44 0.27 8.76
C GLY A 22 1.23 -0.80 9.53
N ILE A 23 1.47 -0.56 10.81
CA ILE A 23 2.18 -1.48 11.71
C ILE A 23 1.41 -1.65 13.02
N GLY A 24 1.65 -2.75 13.75
CA GLY A 24 0.99 -2.99 15.03
C GLY A 24 1.52 -2.08 16.16
N THR A 25 0.78 -1.95 17.25
CA THR A 25 1.16 -1.09 18.39
C THR A 25 2.56 -1.40 18.93
N SER A 26 2.90 -2.69 19.11
CA SER A 26 4.23 -3.09 19.58
C SER A 26 5.35 -2.75 18.58
N GLU A 27 5.04 -2.76 17.29
CA GLU A 27 5.98 -2.31 16.26
C GLU A 27 6.16 -0.80 16.29
N VAL A 28 5.09 -0.02 16.55
CA VAL A 28 5.17 1.44 16.72
C VAL A 28 6.09 1.78 17.89
N GLU A 29 5.89 1.15 19.05
CA GLU A 29 6.77 1.33 20.22
C GLU A 29 8.23 1.00 19.88
N HIS A 30 8.46 -0.10 19.17
CA HIS A 30 9.79 -0.50 18.74
C HIS A 30 10.43 0.53 17.80
N VAL A 31 9.70 1.02 16.81
CA VAL A 31 10.18 2.05 15.86
C VAL A 31 10.49 3.34 16.59
N LEU A 32 9.67 3.77 17.54
CA LEU A 32 9.93 4.96 18.34
C LEU A 32 11.21 4.81 19.18
N ALA A 33 11.46 3.62 19.73
CA ALA A 33 12.64 3.35 20.54
C ALA A 33 13.93 3.19 19.73
N THR A 34 13.88 2.52 18.58
CA THR A 34 15.08 2.06 17.86
C THR A 34 15.27 2.69 16.49
N GLN A 35 14.24 3.35 15.95
CA GLN A 35 14.21 3.85 14.57
C GLN A 35 14.44 2.74 13.52
N THR A 36 14.15 1.49 13.88
CA THR A 36 14.26 0.33 12.98
C THR A 36 12.99 -0.51 13.04
N LEU A 37 12.77 -1.32 12.01
CA LEU A 37 11.66 -2.27 11.99
C LEU A 37 12.08 -3.50 11.19
N ARG A 38 11.91 -4.68 11.79
CA ARG A 38 12.15 -5.95 11.08
C ARG A 38 10.94 -6.27 10.21
N GLN A 39 11.12 -6.21 8.90
CA GLN A 39 10.08 -6.55 7.92
C GLN A 39 10.59 -7.60 6.94
N ARG A 40 9.69 -8.50 6.50
CA ARG A 40 9.95 -9.32 5.33
C ARG A 40 9.92 -8.41 4.11
N LYS A 41 10.80 -8.66 3.13
CA LYS A 41 10.79 -7.89 1.89
C LYS A 41 9.46 -8.18 1.17
N PRO A 42 8.59 -7.17 0.95
CA PRO A 42 7.34 -7.40 0.24
C PRO A 42 7.62 -7.70 -1.23
N GLN A 43 6.76 -8.51 -1.83
CA GLN A 43 6.73 -8.66 -3.28
C GLN A 43 6.18 -7.39 -3.94
N THR A 44 6.59 -7.12 -5.17
CA THR A 44 6.18 -5.92 -5.91
C THR A 44 5.18 -6.29 -6.99
N MET A 45 4.05 -5.59 -7.03
CA MET A 45 3.06 -5.67 -8.10
C MET A 45 2.99 -4.31 -8.81
N GLU A 46 3.13 -4.32 -10.13
CA GLU A 46 2.94 -3.14 -10.95
C GLU A 46 1.52 -3.10 -11.50
N VAL A 47 0.92 -1.92 -11.40
CA VAL A 47 -0.33 -1.60 -12.07
C VAL A 47 -0.08 -0.47 -13.05
N ARG A 48 -0.41 -0.72 -14.32
CA ARG A 48 -0.31 0.27 -15.40
C ARG A 48 -1.69 0.59 -15.97
N PHE A 49 -2.07 1.87 -15.90
CA PHE A 49 -3.25 2.39 -16.58
C PHE A 49 -2.83 2.97 -17.94
N ASN A 50 -3.48 2.53 -19.02
CA ASN A 50 -3.21 3.00 -20.38
C ASN A 50 -4.46 3.67 -20.95
N GLY A 51 -4.27 4.69 -21.79
CA GLY A 51 -5.36 5.44 -22.43
C GLY A 51 -5.89 6.60 -21.58
N GLU A 52 -7.01 7.18 -22.00
CA GLU A 52 -7.65 8.32 -21.34
C GLU A 52 -8.88 7.89 -20.52
N LEU A 53 -9.11 8.58 -19.41
CA LEU A 53 -10.31 8.35 -18.59
C LEU A 53 -11.54 8.88 -19.32
N LYS A 54 -12.62 8.09 -19.34
CA LYS A 54 -13.92 8.55 -19.83
C LYS A 54 -14.47 9.63 -18.89
N GLN A 55 -15.33 10.49 -19.43
CA GLN A 55 -15.99 11.53 -18.65
C GLN A 55 -16.74 10.92 -17.45
N GLY A 56 -16.53 11.50 -16.26
CA GLY A 56 -17.13 11.04 -15.01
C GLY A 56 -16.37 9.92 -14.30
N VAL A 57 -15.33 9.34 -14.89
CA VAL A 57 -14.47 8.33 -14.24
C VAL A 57 -13.41 9.02 -13.39
N THR A 58 -13.26 8.57 -12.14
CA THR A 58 -12.34 9.14 -11.14
C THR A 58 -11.33 8.11 -10.62
N ALA A 59 -10.36 8.58 -9.85
CA ALA A 59 -9.39 7.70 -9.17
C ALA A 59 -10.06 6.65 -8.26
N LYS A 60 -11.25 6.95 -7.71
CA LYS A 60 -12.01 6.01 -6.88
C LYS A 60 -12.52 4.82 -7.70
N ASP A 61 -13.00 5.09 -8.91
CA ASP A 61 -13.48 4.05 -9.83
C ASP A 61 -12.32 3.16 -10.27
N MET A 62 -11.16 3.76 -10.53
CA MET A 62 -9.94 3.04 -10.90
C MET A 62 -9.52 2.04 -9.83
N ILE A 63 -9.46 2.44 -8.56
CA ILE A 63 -9.04 1.55 -7.47
C ILE A 63 -10.09 0.48 -7.15
N LEU A 64 -11.38 0.79 -7.27
CA LEU A 64 -12.47 -0.18 -7.06
C LEU A 64 -12.47 -1.26 -8.13
N GLN A 65 -12.46 -0.88 -9.42
CA GLN A 65 -12.41 -1.84 -10.53
C GLN A 65 -11.20 -2.77 -10.43
N GLN A 66 -10.08 -2.23 -9.96
CA GLN A 66 -8.88 -3.01 -9.77
C GLN A 66 -8.97 -3.98 -8.60
N SER A 67 -9.48 -3.56 -7.44
CA SER A 67 -9.53 -4.42 -6.27
C SER A 67 -10.19 -5.78 -6.57
N GLU A 68 -11.31 -5.79 -7.29
CA GLU A 68 -12.00 -7.04 -7.65
C GLU A 68 -11.18 -7.97 -8.54
N ARG A 69 -10.37 -7.41 -9.45
CA ARG A 69 -9.56 -8.18 -10.40
C ARG A 69 -8.29 -8.75 -9.75
N TRP A 70 -7.73 -8.06 -8.77
CA TRP A 70 -6.39 -8.36 -8.25
C TRP A 70 -6.39 -9.07 -6.90
N VAL A 71 -7.50 -9.12 -6.16
CA VAL A 71 -7.57 -9.84 -4.86
C VAL A 71 -6.99 -11.26 -4.95
N PRO A 72 -7.38 -12.12 -5.92
CA PRO A 72 -6.81 -13.47 -6.02
C PRO A 72 -5.32 -13.51 -6.43
N LEU A 73 -4.80 -12.40 -6.97
CA LEU A 73 -3.39 -12.27 -7.34
C LEU A 73 -2.58 -11.76 -6.16
N VAL A 74 -3.11 -10.83 -5.38
CA VAL A 74 -2.53 -10.33 -4.13
C VAL A 74 -2.43 -11.46 -3.11
N ASP A 75 -3.46 -12.28 -2.96
CA ASP A 75 -3.43 -13.42 -2.02
C ASP A 75 -2.26 -14.36 -2.33
N ARG A 76 -2.03 -14.67 -3.61
CA ARG A 76 -0.89 -15.49 -4.06
C ARG A 76 0.49 -14.86 -3.88
N LEU A 77 0.56 -13.52 -3.77
CA LEU A 77 1.82 -12.81 -3.52
C LEU A 77 2.11 -12.66 -2.02
N CYS A 78 1.07 -12.78 -1.19
CA CYS A 78 1.14 -12.66 0.27
C CYS A 78 1.46 -14.00 0.96
N ASP A 79 1.19 -15.13 0.31
CA ASP A 79 1.59 -16.49 0.73
C ASP A 79 3.08 -16.79 0.42
#